data_AF-A0A9C9DC42-F1
#
_entry.id   AF-A0A9C9DC42-F1
#
_cell.length_a   1.000
_cell.length_b   1.000
_cell.length_c   1.000
_cell.angle_alpha   90.00
_cell.angle_beta   90.00
_cell.angle_gamma   90.00
#
_symmetry.space_group_name_H-M   'P 1'
#
loop_
_entity.id
_entity.type
_entity.pdbx_description
1 polymer ?
#
loop_
_entity_poly.entity_id
_entity_poly.type
_entity_poly.pdbx_seq_one_letter_code
_entity_poly.pdbx_strand_id
1 'polypeptide(L)'
;MDCELVGIEYGRQGKGGLLRVYIDKEGGVDVNDCQRVSHQLSGVLDVEDVIPGQYQLEISSPGLDRPLFTLEHFARFVGHRVKLRLVTPIDGQRKFKGTLEGVEDDKVIVNIGENELVLALDAIDKANLIAEF
;
A
#
# COMPACT_ATOMS: atom_id res chain seq x y z
N MET A 1 -20.63 7.88 -3.69
CA MET A 1 -19.83 7.03 -2.79
C MET A 1 -18.43 7.52 -3.05
N ASP A 2 -17.96 8.41 -2.19
CA ASP A 2 -16.81 9.27 -2.48
C ASP A 2 -15.52 8.68 -1.93
N CYS A 3 -15.42 7.34 -1.95
CA CYS A 3 -14.26 6.62 -1.47
C CYS A 3 -13.42 6.15 -2.67
N GLU A 4 -12.13 6.47 -2.66
CA GLU A 4 -11.13 5.99 -3.61
C GLU A 4 -10.49 4.70 -3.09
N LEU A 5 -10.21 3.77 -4.00
CA LEU A 5 -9.38 2.60 -3.71
C LEU A 5 -7.91 3.04 -3.69
N VAL A 6 -7.27 2.91 -2.53
CA VAL A 6 -5.83 3.16 -2.39
C VAL A 6 -5.04 1.91 -2.75
N GLY A 7 -5.55 0.72 -2.45
CA GLY A 7 -4.88 -0.50 -2.87
C GLY A 7 -5.33 -1.72 -2.07
N ILE A 8 -4.77 -2.86 -2.44
CA ILE A 8 -5.18 -4.17 -1.92
C ILE A 8 -3.92 -4.93 -1.50
N GLU A 9 -3.96 -5.53 -0.32
CA GLU A 9 -2.95 -6.48 0.14
C GLU A 9 -3.61 -7.82 0.45
N TYR A 10 -2.98 -8.90 0.00
CA TYR A 10 -3.36 -10.24 0.40
C TYR A 10 -2.18 -10.93 1.09
N GLY A 11 -2.40 -11.41 2.31
CA GLY A 11 -1.38 -12.05 3.12
C GLY A 11 -1.91 -13.26 3.88
N ARG A 12 -1.01 -14.06 4.46
CA ARG A 12 -1.40 -15.16 5.36
C ARG A 12 -1.69 -14.64 6.76
N GLN A 13 -2.81 -15.07 7.34
CA GLN A 13 -3.18 -14.79 8.73
C GLN A 13 -3.66 -16.10 9.41
N GLY A 14 -2.81 -16.65 10.29
CA GLY A 14 -3.11 -17.92 10.97
C GLY A 14 -3.27 -19.07 9.97
N LYS A 15 -4.45 -19.72 10.00
CA LYS A 15 -4.79 -20.82 9.08
C LYS A 15 -5.45 -20.35 7.77
N GLY A 16 -5.74 -19.06 7.62
CA GLY A 16 -6.41 -18.49 6.44
C GLY A 16 -5.65 -17.33 5.82
N GLY A 17 -6.29 -16.67 4.86
CA GLY A 17 -5.83 -15.42 4.25
C GLY A 17 -6.40 -14.17 4.94
N LEU A 18 -5.74 -13.03 4.76
CA LEU A 18 -6.26 -11.70 5.06
C LEU A 18 -6.22 -10.90 3.77
N LEU A 19 -7.40 -10.56 3.25
CA LEU A 19 -7.58 -9.60 2.17
C LEU A 19 -7.85 -8.24 2.79
N ARG A 20 -6.87 -7.34 2.71
CA ARG A 20 -7.02 -5.97 3.17
C ARG A 20 -7.21 -5.05 1.98
N VAL A 21 -8.25 -4.23 2.04
CA VAL A 21 -8.57 -3.20 1.05
C VAL A 21 -8.44 -1.84 1.72
N TYR A 22 -7.56 -1.00 1.18
CA TYR A 22 -7.35 0.35 1.64
C TYR A 22 -8.25 1.31 0.87
N ILE A 23 -9.07 2.07 1.58
CA ILE A 23 -9.92 3.11 1.00
C ILE A 23 -9.55 4.48 1.58
N ASP A 24 -9.72 5.53 0.79
CA ASP A 24 -9.55 6.90 1.24
C ASP A 24 -10.71 7.76 0.74
N LYS A 25 -10.91 8.92 1.35
CA LYS A 25 -12.01 9.83 1.04
C LYS A 25 -11.64 11.23 1.50
N GLU A 26 -12.09 12.23 0.75
CA GLU A 26 -11.95 13.61 1.17
C GLU A 26 -12.69 13.86 2.50
N GLY A 27 -11.99 14.39 3.50
CA GLY A 27 -12.51 14.54 4.87
C GLY A 27 -12.32 13.31 5.77
N GLY A 28 -11.71 12.24 5.25
CA GLY A 28 -11.41 11.01 5.99
C GLY A 28 -12.46 9.93 5.84
N VAL A 29 -12.06 8.71 6.17
CA VAL A 29 -12.90 7.50 6.13
C VAL A 29 -13.39 7.22 7.54
N ASP A 30 -14.71 7.05 7.69
CA ASP A 30 -15.33 6.63 8.94
C ASP A 30 -15.69 5.13 8.96
N VAL A 31 -16.20 4.65 10.10
CA VAL A 31 -16.59 3.23 10.25
C VAL A 31 -17.74 2.84 9.33
N ASN A 32 -18.66 3.76 9.01
CA ASN A 32 -19.79 3.48 8.13
C ASN A 32 -19.32 3.33 6.68
N ASP A 33 -18.35 4.13 6.26
CA ASP A 33 -17.71 4.01 4.95
C ASP A 33 -17.06 2.61 4.81
N CYS A 34 -16.28 2.17 5.80
CA CYS A 34 -15.71 0.82 5.83
C CYS A 34 -16.77 -0.29 5.77
N GLN A 35 -17.86 -0.17 6.53
CA GLN A 35 -18.96 -1.15 6.53
C GLN A 35 -19.65 -1.24 5.17
N ARG A 36 -19.93 -0.09 4.54
CA ARG A 36 -20.59 -0.04 3.24
C ARG A 36 -19.73 -0.70 2.15
N VAL A 37 -18.44 -0.37 2.12
CA VAL A 37 -17.50 -0.97 1.17
C VAL A 37 -17.35 -2.47 1.42
N SER A 38 -17.26 -2.89 2.69
CA SER A 38 -17.17 -4.31 3.06
C SER A 38 -18.36 -5.12 2.54
N HIS A 39 -19.58 -4.62 2.73
CA HIS A 39 -20.80 -5.30 2.29
C HIS A 39 -20.89 -5.44 0.76
N GLN A 40 -20.47 -4.41 0.02
CA GLN A 40 -20.46 -4.46 -1.44
C GLN A 40 -19.40 -5.43 -1.97
N LEU A 41 -18.18 -5.38 -1.41
CA LEU A 41 -17.09 -6.26 -1.82
C LEU A 41 -17.38 -7.72 -1.48
N SER A 42 -17.89 -8.04 -0.30
CA SER A 42 -18.18 -9.42 0.09
C SER A 42 -19.15 -10.08 -0.89
N GLY A 43 -20.21 -9.37 -1.29
CA GLY A 43 -21.19 -9.89 -2.24
C GLY A 43 -20.59 -10.22 -3.61
N VAL A 44 -19.65 -9.40 -4.10
CA VAL A 44 -18.97 -9.67 -5.38
C VAL A 44 -17.96 -10.81 -5.26
N LEU A 45 -17.15 -10.81 -4.19
CA LEU A 45 -16.13 -11.84 -3.96
C LEU A 45 -16.74 -13.23 -3.79
N ASP A 46 -17.90 -13.33 -3.14
CA ASP A 46 -18.63 -14.60 -2.96
C ASP A 46 -19.21 -15.14 -4.27
N VAL A 47 -19.60 -14.25 -5.20
CA VAL A 47 -20.16 -14.64 -6.50
C VAL A 47 -19.06 -15.08 -7.47
N GLU A 48 -17.93 -14.38 -7.48
CA GLU A 48 -16.85 -14.62 -8.44
C GLU A 48 -15.83 -15.70 -7.97
N ASP A 49 -15.90 -16.14 -6.71
CA ASP A 49 -15.02 -17.16 -6.09
C ASP A 49 -13.52 -16.93 -6.36
N VAL A 50 -13.08 -15.68 -6.26
CA VAL A 50 -11.75 -15.23 -6.72
C VAL A 50 -10.60 -15.58 -5.76
N ILE A 51 -10.89 -15.96 -4.51
CA ILE A 51 -9.87 -16.26 -3.49
C ILE A 51 -10.08 -17.68 -2.95
N PRO A 52 -9.12 -18.60 -3.20
CA PRO A 52 -9.26 -19.97 -2.73
C PRO A 52 -9.09 -20.07 -1.21
N GLY A 53 -10.02 -20.77 -0.57
CA GLY A 53 -9.95 -21.12 0.85
C GLY A 53 -10.50 -20.04 1.78
N GLN A 54 -10.32 -20.24 3.09
CA GLN A 54 -10.83 -19.31 4.09
C GLN A 54 -9.96 -18.05 4.16
N TYR A 55 -10.59 -16.88 4.13
CA TYR A 55 -9.94 -15.60 4.32
C TYR A 55 -10.81 -14.64 5.14
N GLN A 56 -10.18 -13.61 5.69
CA GLN A 56 -10.86 -12.48 6.32
C GLN A 56 -10.75 -11.25 5.41
N LEU A 57 -11.87 -10.57 5.17
CA LEU A 57 -11.90 -9.27 4.48
C LEU A 57 -11.79 -8.14 5.51
N GLU A 58 -10.83 -7.25 5.32
CA GLU A 58 -10.62 -6.06 6.14
C GLU A 58 -10.65 -4.80 5.26
N ILE A 59 -11.53 -3.85 5.58
CA ILE A 59 -11.56 -2.53 4.95
C ILE A 59 -10.94 -1.52 5.92
N SER A 60 -9.92 -0.79 5.46
CA SER A 60 -9.15 0.11 6.30
C SER A 60 -8.85 1.42 5.62
N SER A 61 -8.79 2.51 6.39
CA SER A 61 -8.17 3.75 5.91
C SER A 61 -6.64 3.61 5.93
N PRO A 62 -5.90 4.20 4.98
CA PRO A 62 -4.43 4.14 4.98
C PRO A 62 -3.78 4.78 6.22
N GLY A 63 -4.45 5.76 6.84
CA GLY A 63 -3.96 6.44 8.03
C GLY A 63 -2.59 7.11 7.84
N LEU A 64 -1.85 7.25 8.93
CA LEU A 64 -0.51 7.85 8.96
C LEU A 64 0.57 6.98 8.29
N ASP A 65 0.41 5.64 8.36
CA ASP A 65 1.34 4.67 7.75
C ASP A 65 0.89 4.32 6.32
N ARG A 66 0.50 5.33 5.55
CA ARG A 66 -0.17 5.17 4.25
C ARG A 66 0.65 4.30 3.30
N PRO A 67 0.11 3.17 2.81
CA PRO A 67 0.78 2.37 1.80
C PRO A 67 0.81 3.08 0.44
N LEU A 68 1.89 2.87 -0.30
CA LEU A 68 2.09 3.35 -1.67
C LEU A 68 2.14 2.13 -2.59
N PHE A 69 1.36 2.15 -3.67
CA PHE A 69 1.13 0.99 -4.54
C PHE A 69 1.41 1.32 -6.00
N THR A 70 1.03 2.51 -6.45
CA THR A 70 1.19 2.98 -7.83
C THR A 70 2.23 4.08 -7.90
N LEU A 71 2.80 4.30 -9.08
CA LEU A 71 3.70 5.43 -9.35
C LEU A 71 3.05 6.77 -9.00
N GLU A 72 1.75 6.93 -9.25
CA GLU A 72 0.99 8.13 -8.88
C GLU A 72 0.97 8.35 -7.36
N HIS A 73 0.89 7.29 -6.55
CA HIS A 73 1.02 7.41 -5.10
C HIS A 73 2.39 7.95 -4.74
N PHE A 74 3.47 7.41 -5.32
CA PHE A 74 4.81 7.92 -5.07
C PHE A 74 4.94 9.39 -5.51
N ALA A 75 4.55 9.72 -6.74
CA ALA A 75 4.63 11.08 -7.27
C ALA A 75 3.89 12.10 -6.39
N ARG A 76 2.71 11.73 -5.85
CA ARG A 76 1.93 12.60 -4.95
C ARG A 76 2.64 12.95 -3.65
N PHE A 77 3.53 12.08 -3.15
CA PHE A 77 4.21 12.24 -1.86
C PHE A 77 5.71 12.51 -1.99
N VAL A 78 6.17 13.00 -3.15
CA VAL A 78 7.54 13.51 -3.29
C VAL A 78 7.84 14.53 -2.18
N GLY A 79 9.05 14.45 -1.63
CA GLY A 79 9.52 15.21 -0.47
C GLY A 79 9.23 14.55 0.88
N HIS A 80 8.37 13.52 0.94
CA HIS A 80 8.05 12.83 2.20
C HIS A 80 9.00 11.67 2.49
N ARG A 81 9.13 11.31 3.77
CA ARG A 81 9.86 10.11 4.16
C ARG A 81 9.05 8.85 3.92
N VAL A 82 9.72 7.83 3.38
CA VAL A 82 9.16 6.52 3.08
C VAL A 82 9.98 5.41 3.72
N LYS A 83 9.32 4.31 4.08
CA LYS A 83 9.96 3.02 4.35
C LYS A 83 9.63 2.07 3.20
N LEU A 84 10.65 1.41 2.69
CA LEU A 84 10.56 0.46 1.60
C LEU A 84 10.99 -0.92 2.06
N ARG A 85 10.37 -1.94 1.47
CA ARG A 85 10.85 -3.32 1.46
C ARG A 85 10.97 -3.75 0.02
N LEU A 86 12.12 -4.29 -0.35
CA LEU A 86 12.38 -4.80 -1.70
C LEU A 86 12.07 -6.29 -1.79
N VAL A 87 11.67 -6.72 -2.99
CA VAL A 87 11.49 -8.14 -3.34
C VAL A 87 12.83 -8.88 -3.22
N THR A 88 13.87 -8.32 -3.85
CA THR A 88 15.23 -8.85 -3.87
C THR A 88 16.15 -7.93 -3.04
N PRO A 89 17.02 -8.48 -2.17
CA PRO A 89 17.95 -7.66 -1.41
C PRO A 89 18.98 -6.98 -2.32
N ILE A 90 19.33 -5.74 -1.98
CA ILE A 90 20.51 -5.04 -2.50
C ILE A 90 21.54 -5.05 -1.38
N ASP A 91 22.74 -5.57 -1.65
CA ASP A 91 23.83 -5.72 -0.68
C ASP A 91 23.41 -6.44 0.63
N GLY A 92 22.55 -7.45 0.50
CA GLY A 92 22.01 -8.21 1.63
C GLY A 92 20.91 -7.48 2.43
N GLN A 93 20.60 -6.23 2.09
CA GLN A 93 19.57 -5.43 2.74
C GLN A 93 18.29 -5.37 1.90
N ARG A 94 17.14 -5.66 2.52
CA ARG A 94 15.81 -5.55 1.88
C ARG A 94 15.01 -4.35 2.33
N LYS A 95 15.34 -3.75 3.47
CA LYS A 95 14.53 -2.69 4.08
C LYS A 95 15.30 -1.39 4.03
N PHE A 96 14.67 -0.36 3.49
CA PHE A 96 15.27 0.95 3.36
C PHE A 96 14.32 2.01 3.93
N LYS A 97 14.88 3.12 4.37
CA LYS A 97 14.14 4.31 4.76
C LYS A 97 14.84 5.50 4.15
N GLY A 98 14.08 6.42 3.60
CA GLY A 98 14.65 7.56 2.89
C GLY A 98 13.60 8.61 2.56
N THR A 99 14.03 9.67 1.90
CA THR A 99 13.15 10.71 1.37
C THR A 99 12.83 10.37 -0.07
N LEU A 100 11.55 10.40 -0.42
CA LEU A 100 11.10 10.21 -1.79
C LEU A 100 11.44 11.46 -2.60
N GLU A 101 12.31 11.36 -3.59
CA GLU A 101 12.77 12.52 -4.37
C GLU A 101 12.03 12.67 -5.69
N GLY A 102 11.49 11.58 -6.23
CA GLY A 102 10.77 11.64 -7.49
C GLY A 102 10.29 10.30 -8.01
N VAL A 103 9.60 10.38 -9.14
CA VAL A 103 9.30 9.26 -10.02
C VAL A 103 9.75 9.67 -11.41
N GLU A 104 10.58 8.85 -12.04
CA GLU A 104 11.02 9.04 -13.43
C GLU A 104 10.78 7.74 -14.21
N ASP A 105 10.12 7.86 -15.35
CA ASP A 105 9.60 6.72 -16.13
C ASP A 105 8.75 5.79 -15.22
N ASP A 106 9.20 4.55 -15.05
CA ASP A 106 8.58 3.54 -14.19
C ASP A 106 9.36 3.29 -12.89
N LYS A 107 10.19 4.26 -12.47
CA LYS A 107 11.10 4.12 -11.33
C LYS A 107 10.84 5.16 -10.26
N VAL A 108 10.94 4.71 -9.02
CA VAL A 108 10.84 5.50 -7.80
C VAL A 108 12.26 5.85 -7.33
N ILE A 109 12.51 7.13 -7.07
CA ILE A 109 13.80 7.65 -6.64
C ILE A 109 13.73 7.97 -5.15
N VAL A 110 14.55 7.30 -4.34
CA VAL A 110 14.57 7.49 -2.88
C VAL A 110 15.98 7.76 -2.39
N ASN A 111 16.16 8.92 -1.77
CA ASN A 111 17.39 9.30 -1.11
C ASN A 111 17.47 8.64 0.27
N ILE A 112 18.48 7.80 0.48
CA ILE A 112 18.71 7.06 1.73
C ILE A 112 19.88 7.62 2.53
N GLY A 113 20.23 8.90 2.35
CA GLY A 113 21.32 9.59 3.03
C GLY A 113 22.49 9.84 2.09
N GLU A 114 23.50 8.98 2.14
CA GLU A 114 24.71 9.12 1.30
C GLU A 114 24.55 8.52 -0.11
N ASN A 115 23.47 7.79 -0.35
CA ASN A 115 23.18 7.13 -1.63
C ASN A 115 21.73 7.40 -2.06
N GLU A 116 21.49 7.23 -3.35
CA GLU A 116 20.17 7.24 -3.95
C GLU A 116 19.80 5.83 -4.41
N LEU A 117 18.54 5.43 -4.17
CA LEU A 117 17.96 4.21 -4.71
C LEU A 117 17.01 4.57 -5.84
N VAL A 118 17.31 4.07 -7.03
CA VAL A 118 16.41 4.13 -8.19
C VAL A 118 15.81 2.74 -8.39
N LEU A 119 14.52 2.60 -8.06
CA LEU A 119 13.85 1.30 -7.97
C LEU A 119 12.69 1.24 -8.96
N ALA A 120 12.67 0.24 -9.83
CA ALA A 120 11.46 -0.08 -10.59
C ALA A 120 10.32 -0.43 -9.61
N LEU A 121 9.08 -0.10 -9.96
CA LEU A 121 7.93 -0.35 -9.08
C LEU A 121 7.83 -1.83 -8.69
N ASP A 122 8.10 -2.76 -9.62
CA ASP A 122 8.05 -4.21 -9.38
C ASP A 122 9.15 -4.72 -8.43
N ALA A 123 10.23 -3.96 -8.22
CA ALA A 123 11.27 -4.30 -7.27
C ALA A 123 10.86 -4.01 -5.82
N ILE A 124 9.77 -3.27 -5.61
CA ILE A 124 9.26 -2.86 -4.30
C ILE A 124 8.17 -3.84 -3.86
N ASP A 125 8.46 -4.62 -2.81
CA ASP A 125 7.49 -5.54 -2.18
C ASP A 125 6.46 -4.75 -1.36
N LYS A 126 6.91 -3.74 -0.60
CA LYS A 126 6.05 -2.85 0.18
C LYS A 126 6.65 -1.46 0.29
N ALA A 127 5.78 -0.46 0.28
CA ALA A 127 6.14 0.93 0.57
C ALA A 127 5.07 1.59 1.42
N ASN A 128 5.50 2.40 2.40
CA ASN A 128 4.61 3.18 3.24
C ASN A 128 5.24 4.53 3.56
N LEU A 129 4.42 5.56 3.74
CA LEU A 129 4.84 6.83 4.34
C LEU A 129 5.28 6.61 5.78
N ILE A 130 6.26 7.40 6.22
CA ILE A 130 6.66 7.53 7.62
C ILE A 130 6.09 8.85 8.12
N ALA A 131 5.26 8.81 9.16
CA ALA A 131 4.77 10.02 9.81
C ALA A 131 5.93 10.77 10.48
N GLU A 132 6.02 12.07 10.22
CA GLU A 132 6.95 12.99 10.88
C GLU A 132 6.15 13.80 11.90
N PHE A 133 6.63 13.83 13.15
CA PHE A 133 5.99 14.48 14.30
C PHE A 133 6.89 15.60 14.84
#